data_AF-A0A2K8X0G8-F1
#
_entry.id   AF-A0A2K8X0G8-F1
#
_cell.length_a   1.000
_cell.length_b   1.000
_cell.length_c   1.000
_cell.angle_alpha   90.00
_cell.angle_beta   90.00
_cell.angle_gamma   90.00
#
_symmetry.space_group_name_H-M   'P 1'
#
loop_
_entity.id
_entity.type
_entity.pdbx_description
1 polymer ?
#
loop_
_entity_poly.entity_id
_entity_poly.type
_entity_poly.pdbx_seq_one_letter_code
_entity_poly.pdbx_strand_id
1 'polypeptide(L)'
;MNLQQLKEKTELIISDLKNNGRFPKENNGIDYKLKLNIAKTKNPLENFLLNFTKDILSFSNSDGGILLLGINEDSVTGTHTETGLDKENLDLLNQIDLNDITQKFEKIVKLGISIDLQIFQIGTKKFYYLIIEKSNQVLIPINDFLEFKITKGSIYYRASSKNEHANKSTTDFNRFLQIKANEKSKEFMEIWSKLLPEMVDINPREVLILNPAEHKIYGFNSKDKILSGSDIEIDETQNSVFNIILNAISAGDIGKITTNEGKPIYKIVGEIQNTREHIMLSNLTKEVQRLSKYKFSSEQLKQVMFYFNWVSNPKFKAVNPTKGNIKTEFDKYIWIETTDKISKRTKVYFSDDAIVELLKAVDNSELHIEIFGKSLSLKASA
;
A
#
# COMPACT_ATOMS: atom_id res chain seq x y z
N MET A 1 -1.45 -7.96 -11.04
CA MET A 1 -1.13 -9.04 -10.09
C MET A 1 -0.28 -8.47 -8.98
N ASN A 2 -0.53 -8.90 -7.75
CA ASN A 2 0.30 -8.51 -6.61
C ASN A 2 1.55 -9.41 -6.49
N LEU A 3 2.51 -9.03 -5.65
CA LEU A 3 3.76 -9.80 -5.47
C LEU A 3 3.50 -11.24 -5.02
N GLN A 4 2.53 -11.48 -4.14
CA GLN A 4 2.22 -12.83 -3.65
C GLN A 4 1.73 -13.74 -4.79
N GLN A 5 0.77 -13.27 -5.59
CA GLN A 5 0.27 -14.01 -6.75
C GLN A 5 1.37 -14.31 -7.78
N LEU A 6 2.28 -13.34 -8.00
CA LEU A 6 3.41 -13.52 -8.90
C LEU A 6 4.42 -14.53 -8.35
N LYS A 7 4.63 -14.56 -7.04
CA LYS A 7 5.50 -15.53 -6.37
C LYS A 7 4.94 -16.95 -6.48
N GLU A 8 3.66 -17.15 -6.13
CA GLU A 8 2.98 -18.45 -6.27
C GLU A 8 3.05 -18.98 -7.71
N LYS A 9 2.79 -18.09 -8.69
CA LYS A 9 2.91 -18.45 -10.11
C LYS A 9 4.34 -18.80 -10.51
N THR A 10 5.33 -18.04 -10.03
CA THR A 10 6.75 -18.30 -10.29
C THR A 10 7.19 -19.64 -9.69
N GLU A 11 6.76 -19.98 -8.47
CA GLU A 11 7.06 -21.26 -7.83
C GLU A 11 6.49 -22.46 -8.60
N LEU A 12 5.27 -22.33 -9.14
CA LEU A 12 4.68 -23.34 -10.02
C LEU A 12 5.50 -23.52 -11.30
N ILE A 13 5.91 -22.42 -11.94
CA ILE A 13 6.75 -22.44 -13.15
C ILE A 13 8.10 -23.11 -12.86
N ILE A 14 8.77 -22.71 -11.77
CA ILE A 14 10.06 -23.29 -11.37
C ILE A 14 9.92 -24.78 -11.07
N SER A 15 8.81 -25.20 -10.46
CA SER A 15 8.55 -26.61 -10.19
C SER A 15 8.33 -27.41 -11.47
N ASP A 16 7.57 -26.88 -12.43
CA ASP A 16 7.34 -27.51 -13.73
C ASP A 16 8.63 -27.59 -14.57
N LEU A 17 9.46 -26.55 -14.53
CA LEU A 17 10.80 -26.54 -15.12
C LEU A 17 11.66 -27.67 -14.52
N LYS A 18 11.76 -27.73 -13.19
CA LYS A 18 12.59 -28.74 -12.49
C LYS A 18 12.15 -30.17 -12.73
N ASN A 19 10.85 -30.42 -12.69
CA ASN A 19 10.31 -31.78 -12.69
C ASN A 19 10.04 -32.30 -14.10
N ASN A 20 9.61 -31.42 -15.01
CA ASN A 20 9.14 -31.81 -16.34
C ASN A 20 9.96 -31.20 -17.49
N GLY A 21 10.91 -30.30 -17.21
CA GLY A 21 11.68 -29.59 -18.25
C GLY A 21 10.82 -28.73 -19.16
N ARG A 22 9.65 -28.30 -18.70
CA ARG A 22 8.66 -27.57 -19.49
C ARG A 22 8.77 -26.08 -19.26
N PHE A 23 9.02 -25.35 -20.35
CA PHE A 23 9.07 -23.90 -20.34
C PHE A 23 7.73 -23.32 -20.79
N PRO A 24 7.08 -22.48 -19.96
CA PRO A 24 5.91 -21.76 -20.44
C PRO A 24 6.29 -20.82 -21.57
N LYS A 25 5.45 -20.73 -22.60
CA LYS A 25 5.68 -19.80 -23.72
C LYS A 25 5.69 -18.35 -23.22
N GLU A 26 6.58 -17.54 -23.78
CA GLU A 26 6.61 -16.10 -23.53
C GLU A 26 5.26 -15.46 -23.82
N ASN A 27 4.87 -14.55 -22.94
CA ASN A 27 3.61 -13.84 -23.02
C ASN A 27 3.72 -12.46 -22.36
N ASN A 28 2.60 -11.74 -22.27
CA ASN A 28 2.59 -10.42 -21.66
C ASN A 28 3.01 -10.38 -20.17
N GLY A 29 3.03 -11.53 -19.48
CA GLY A 29 3.39 -11.65 -18.07
C GLY A 29 4.62 -12.52 -17.77
N ILE A 30 5.26 -13.12 -18.79
CA ILE A 30 6.47 -13.96 -18.64
C ILE A 30 7.46 -13.62 -19.75
N ASP A 31 8.72 -13.37 -19.39
CA ASP A 31 9.83 -13.08 -20.29
C ASP A 31 11.07 -13.84 -19.85
N TYR A 32 11.90 -14.27 -20.80
CA TYR A 32 13.17 -14.93 -20.53
C TYR A 32 14.35 -14.06 -20.94
N LYS A 33 15.41 -14.08 -20.13
CA LYS A 33 16.69 -13.51 -20.52
C LYS A 33 17.83 -14.46 -20.19
N LEU A 34 18.75 -14.62 -21.13
CA LEU A 34 19.93 -15.47 -20.91
C LEU A 34 20.94 -14.82 -19.96
N LYS A 35 21.36 -13.60 -20.26
CA LYS A 35 22.40 -12.87 -19.54
C LYS A 35 22.18 -11.37 -19.58
N LEU A 36 22.76 -10.67 -18.61
CA LEU A 36 22.78 -9.22 -18.54
C LEU A 36 23.84 -8.67 -19.50
N ASN A 37 23.56 -7.49 -20.05
CA ASN A 37 24.57 -6.68 -20.69
C ASN A 37 25.34 -5.89 -19.63
N ILE A 38 26.54 -6.36 -19.27
CA ILE A 38 27.36 -5.78 -18.20
C ILE A 38 28.42 -4.85 -18.80
N ALA A 39 28.29 -3.55 -18.56
CA ALA A 39 29.28 -2.54 -18.88
C ALA A 39 30.28 -2.40 -17.73
N LYS A 40 31.59 -2.60 -18.01
CA LYS A 40 32.67 -2.51 -17.01
C LYS A 40 32.84 -1.12 -16.40
N THR A 41 32.33 -0.09 -17.04
CA THR A 41 32.41 1.31 -16.59
C THR A 41 31.30 1.69 -15.61
N LYS A 42 30.30 0.83 -15.42
CA LYS A 42 29.09 1.10 -14.63
C LYS A 42 29.07 0.28 -13.35
N ASN A 43 28.47 0.84 -12.30
CA ASN A 43 28.27 0.11 -11.05
C ASN A 43 27.18 -0.99 -11.21
N PRO A 44 27.05 -1.93 -10.26
CA PRO A 44 26.04 -3.00 -10.33
C PRO A 44 24.61 -2.48 -10.50
N LEU A 45 24.25 -1.42 -9.77
CA LEU A 45 22.93 -0.79 -9.82
C LEU A 45 22.60 -0.24 -11.22
N GLU A 46 23.52 0.49 -11.83
CA GLU A 46 23.36 1.05 -13.18
C GLU A 46 23.30 -0.03 -14.25
N ASN A 47 24.09 -1.09 -14.12
CA ASN A 47 24.00 -2.24 -15.01
C ASN A 47 22.66 -2.95 -14.88
N PHE A 48 22.13 -3.10 -13.67
CA PHE A 48 20.77 -3.63 -13.47
C PHE A 48 19.73 -2.74 -14.16
N LEU A 49 19.77 -1.42 -13.91
CA LEU A 49 18.85 -0.47 -14.52
C LEU A 49 18.95 -0.48 -16.06
N LEU A 50 20.14 -0.57 -16.63
CA LEU A 50 20.33 -0.65 -18.08
C LEU A 50 19.63 -1.86 -18.71
N ASN A 51 19.55 -2.98 -17.98
CA ASN A 51 18.96 -4.22 -18.47
C ASN A 51 17.45 -4.31 -18.23
N PHE A 52 16.94 -3.68 -17.18
CA PHE A 52 15.57 -3.93 -16.70
C PHE A 52 14.67 -2.70 -16.62
N THR A 53 15.18 -1.46 -16.70
CA THR A 53 14.34 -0.27 -16.45
C THR A 53 13.10 -0.24 -17.33
N LYS A 54 13.26 -0.48 -18.63
CA LYS A 54 12.15 -0.47 -19.58
C LYS A 54 11.18 -1.63 -19.35
N ASP A 55 11.69 -2.82 -19.02
CA ASP A 55 10.85 -3.98 -18.72
C ASP A 55 10.03 -3.75 -17.45
N ILE A 56 10.65 -3.23 -16.40
CA ILE A 56 10.00 -2.89 -15.13
C ILE A 56 8.86 -1.90 -15.37
N LEU A 57 9.11 -0.82 -16.14
CA LEU A 57 8.04 0.13 -16.49
C LEU A 57 6.93 -0.55 -17.28
N SER A 58 7.29 -1.34 -18.30
CA SER A 58 6.31 -2.03 -19.15
C SER A 58 5.45 -3.03 -18.39
N PHE A 59 6.03 -3.82 -17.48
CA PHE A 59 5.29 -4.78 -16.65
C PHE A 59 4.45 -4.09 -15.58
N SER A 60 5.01 -3.08 -14.92
CA SER A 60 4.29 -2.31 -13.89
C SER A 60 3.05 -1.62 -14.47
N ASN A 61 3.13 -1.12 -15.70
CA ASN A 61 2.01 -0.51 -16.43
C ASN A 61 1.05 -1.51 -17.07
N SER A 62 1.29 -2.82 -16.97
CA SER A 62 0.39 -3.88 -17.46
C SER A 62 -0.21 -4.63 -16.28
N ASP A 63 -0.17 -5.97 -16.26
CA ASP A 63 -0.72 -6.79 -15.18
C ASP A 63 0.35 -7.26 -14.16
N GLY A 64 1.54 -6.65 -14.19
CA GLY A 64 2.74 -7.18 -13.56
C GLY A 64 3.41 -8.25 -14.42
N GLY A 65 4.53 -8.80 -13.95
CA GLY A 65 5.26 -9.80 -14.72
C GLY A 65 6.36 -10.53 -13.98
N ILE A 66 6.85 -11.57 -14.64
CA ILE A 66 7.92 -12.46 -14.19
C ILE A 66 9.00 -12.46 -15.27
N LEU A 67 10.24 -12.09 -14.92
CA LEU A 67 11.41 -12.31 -15.76
C LEU A 67 12.23 -13.45 -15.19
N LEU A 68 12.54 -14.45 -16.01
CA LEU A 68 13.39 -15.57 -15.66
C LEU A 68 14.77 -15.40 -16.32
N LEU A 69 15.82 -15.40 -15.51
CA LEU A 69 17.20 -15.12 -15.90
C LEU A 69 18.03 -16.41 -15.94
N GLY A 70 18.84 -16.59 -16.99
CA GLY A 70 19.66 -17.79 -17.23
C GLY A 70 19.02 -18.78 -18.22
N ILE A 71 17.92 -18.42 -18.87
CA ILE A 71 17.22 -19.25 -19.86
C ILE A 71 17.52 -18.70 -21.25
N ASN A 72 18.01 -19.56 -22.13
CA ASN A 72 18.25 -19.20 -23.52
C ASN A 72 17.04 -19.58 -24.37
N GLU A 73 16.54 -18.65 -25.17
CA GLU A 73 15.51 -18.90 -26.16
C GLU A 73 16.13 -18.92 -27.55
N ASP A 74 15.91 -20.02 -28.28
CA ASP A 74 16.21 -20.06 -29.71
C ASP A 74 15.10 -19.35 -30.48
N SER A 75 15.43 -18.18 -31.04
CA SER A 75 14.51 -17.32 -31.78
C SER A 75 13.93 -17.96 -33.05
N VAL A 76 14.53 -19.04 -33.56
CA VAL A 76 14.06 -19.76 -34.77
C VAL A 76 13.06 -20.84 -34.42
N THR A 77 13.30 -21.58 -33.34
CA THR A 77 12.49 -22.74 -32.96
C THR A 77 11.49 -22.44 -31.84
N GLY A 78 11.66 -21.32 -31.14
CA GLY A 78 10.92 -20.99 -29.92
C GLY A 78 11.19 -21.97 -28.78
N THR A 79 12.31 -22.71 -28.86
CA THR A 79 12.69 -23.67 -27.82
C THR A 79 13.54 -22.98 -26.77
N HIS A 80 13.28 -23.33 -25.51
CA HIS A 80 13.98 -22.77 -24.37
C HIS A 80 14.96 -23.81 -23.82
N THR A 81 16.15 -23.35 -23.42
CA THR A 81 17.22 -24.21 -22.89
C THR A 81 17.78 -23.65 -21.59
N GLU A 82 17.95 -24.52 -20.60
CA GLU A 82 18.48 -24.19 -19.28
C GLU A 82 19.99 -23.98 -19.37
N THR A 83 20.44 -22.73 -19.50
CA THR A 83 21.89 -22.44 -19.60
C THR A 83 22.48 -22.13 -18.23
N GLY A 84 21.72 -21.43 -17.38
CA GLY A 84 22.20 -20.87 -16.11
C GLY A 84 22.92 -19.53 -16.30
N LEU A 85 23.10 -18.81 -15.21
CA LEU A 85 23.86 -17.57 -15.17
C LEU A 85 25.34 -17.83 -14.89
N ASP A 86 26.20 -17.09 -15.57
CA ASP A 86 27.63 -17.10 -15.28
C ASP A 86 27.97 -16.34 -13.98
N LYS A 87 29.22 -16.46 -13.55
CA LYS A 87 29.69 -15.87 -12.29
C LYS A 87 29.56 -14.34 -12.28
N GLU A 88 29.85 -13.66 -13.39
CA GLU A 88 29.77 -12.20 -13.45
C GLU A 88 28.32 -11.71 -13.26
N ASN A 89 27.36 -12.39 -13.88
CA ASN A 89 25.94 -12.09 -13.70
C ASN A 89 25.47 -12.36 -12.26
N LEU A 90 25.88 -13.48 -11.67
CA LEU A 90 25.54 -13.84 -10.29
C LEU A 90 26.13 -12.84 -9.29
N ASP A 91 27.40 -12.46 -9.45
CA ASP A 91 28.09 -11.52 -8.57
C ASP A 91 27.43 -10.14 -8.64
N LEU A 92 26.97 -9.71 -9.82
CA LEU A 92 26.23 -8.46 -9.99
C LEU A 92 24.87 -8.50 -9.29
N LEU A 93 24.06 -9.54 -9.55
CA LEU A 93 22.70 -9.64 -9.00
C LEU A 93 22.70 -9.80 -7.47
N ASN A 94 23.72 -10.45 -6.89
CA ASN A 94 23.89 -10.57 -5.44
C ASN A 94 24.17 -9.22 -4.75
N GLN A 95 24.67 -8.22 -5.46
CA GLN A 95 24.98 -6.89 -4.92
C GLN A 95 23.82 -5.91 -5.01
N ILE A 96 22.68 -6.31 -5.60
CA ILE A 96 21.54 -5.42 -5.80
C ILE A 96 20.74 -5.28 -4.51
N ASP A 97 20.66 -4.05 -4.01
CA ASP A 97 19.67 -3.65 -3.01
C ASP A 97 18.39 -3.17 -3.71
N LEU A 98 17.26 -3.80 -3.41
CA LEU A 98 15.97 -3.43 -3.97
C LEU A 98 15.50 -2.04 -3.52
N ASN A 99 15.93 -1.58 -2.34
CA ASN A 99 15.60 -0.23 -1.86
C ASN A 99 16.25 0.84 -2.74
N ASP A 100 17.50 0.63 -3.16
CA ASP A 100 18.20 1.56 -4.06
C ASP A 100 17.52 1.62 -5.43
N ILE A 101 17.00 0.48 -5.91
CA ILE A 101 16.20 0.42 -7.13
C ILE A 101 14.92 1.24 -6.97
N THR A 102 14.16 1.04 -5.90
CA THR A 102 12.92 1.78 -5.64
C THR A 102 13.17 3.28 -5.57
N GLN A 103 14.21 3.73 -4.84
CA GLN A 103 14.59 5.14 -4.78
C GLN A 103 15.02 5.71 -6.14
N LYS A 104 15.68 4.92 -6.98
CA LYS A 104 16.00 5.34 -8.36
C LYS A 104 14.75 5.48 -9.20
N PHE A 105 13.78 4.57 -9.07
CA PHE A 105 12.52 4.66 -9.79
C PHE A 105 11.65 5.83 -9.34
N GLU A 106 11.63 6.18 -8.05
CA GLU A 106 10.97 7.40 -7.59
C GLU A 106 11.53 8.65 -8.28
N LYS A 107 12.83 8.69 -8.57
CA LYS A 107 13.45 9.79 -9.35
C LYS A 107 13.09 9.74 -10.84
N ILE A 108 12.76 8.57 -11.39
CA ILE A 108 12.40 8.39 -12.80
C ILE A 108 10.91 8.70 -13.03
N VAL A 109 10.00 8.22 -12.17
CA VAL A 109 8.54 8.27 -12.38
C VAL A 109 7.74 8.92 -11.24
N LYS A 110 8.39 9.44 -10.18
CA LYS A 110 7.78 10.03 -8.96
C LYS A 110 6.96 9.07 -8.09
N LEU A 111 6.92 7.80 -8.45
CA LEU A 111 6.22 6.75 -7.73
C LEU A 111 7.19 5.61 -7.44
N GLY A 112 7.02 4.97 -6.28
CA GLY A 112 7.74 3.74 -5.95
C GLY A 112 7.26 2.59 -6.82
N ILE A 113 8.12 1.58 -6.96
CA ILE A 113 7.79 0.31 -7.59
C ILE A 113 7.94 -0.82 -6.56
N SER A 114 7.17 -1.88 -6.74
CA SER A 114 7.27 -3.09 -5.94
C SER A 114 7.84 -4.21 -6.81
N ILE A 115 9.05 -4.64 -6.49
CA ILE A 115 9.76 -5.71 -7.19
C ILE A 115 10.40 -6.66 -6.17
N ASP A 116 10.61 -7.92 -6.57
CA ASP A 116 11.37 -8.89 -5.78
C ASP A 116 12.28 -9.70 -6.72
N LEU A 117 13.52 -9.91 -6.27
CA LEU A 117 14.59 -10.56 -7.02
C LEU A 117 15.13 -11.72 -6.18
N GLN A 118 15.01 -12.94 -6.69
CA GLN A 118 15.36 -14.13 -5.93
C GLN A 118 16.13 -15.13 -6.79
N ILE A 119 17.01 -15.88 -6.13
CA ILE A 119 17.82 -16.93 -6.74
C ILE A 119 17.10 -18.28 -6.67
N PHE A 120 17.25 -19.09 -7.71
CA PHE A 120 16.86 -20.50 -7.70
C PHE A 120 17.87 -21.36 -8.44
N GLN A 121 17.81 -22.67 -8.24
CA GLN A 121 18.74 -23.63 -8.84
C GLN A 121 17.98 -24.77 -9.52
N ILE A 122 18.46 -25.19 -10.70
CA ILE A 122 18.04 -26.42 -11.39
C ILE A 122 19.29 -27.26 -11.62
N GLY A 123 19.34 -28.45 -11.01
CA GLY A 123 20.57 -29.23 -10.91
C GLY A 123 21.70 -28.43 -10.24
N THR A 124 22.82 -28.24 -10.94
CA THR A 124 23.97 -27.45 -10.49
C THR A 124 23.99 -26.01 -11.01
N LYS A 125 23.03 -25.64 -11.88
CA LYS A 125 22.96 -24.33 -12.52
C LYS A 125 22.14 -23.36 -11.65
N LYS A 126 22.62 -22.12 -11.53
CA LYS A 126 21.96 -21.04 -10.79
C LYS A 126 21.26 -20.09 -11.75
N PHE A 127 20.09 -19.62 -11.34
CA PHE A 127 19.20 -18.76 -12.09
C PHE A 127 18.64 -17.69 -11.14
N TYR A 128 18.08 -16.63 -11.71
CA TYR A 128 17.34 -15.63 -10.96
C TYR A 128 15.95 -15.47 -11.54
N TYR A 129 14.99 -15.09 -10.71
CA TYR A 129 13.74 -14.52 -11.19
C TYR A 129 13.55 -13.13 -10.62
N LEU A 130 13.00 -12.24 -11.43
CA LEU A 130 12.57 -10.90 -11.04
C LEU A 130 11.05 -10.83 -11.22
N ILE A 131 10.33 -10.62 -10.12
CA ILE A 131 8.89 -10.35 -10.17
C ILE A 131 8.63 -8.85 -10.03
N ILE A 132 7.71 -8.36 -10.83
CA ILE A 132 7.34 -6.93 -10.91
C ILE A 132 5.85 -6.81 -10.72
N GLU A 133 5.45 -6.11 -9.65
CA GLU A 133 4.05 -5.89 -9.32
C GLU A 133 3.37 -4.91 -10.30
N LYS A 134 2.07 -5.12 -10.53
CA LYS A 134 1.24 -4.13 -11.22
C LYS A 134 1.15 -2.85 -10.39
N SER A 135 1.45 -1.71 -11.00
CA SER A 135 1.18 -0.41 -10.39
C SER A 135 -0.31 -0.07 -10.50
N ASN A 136 -0.88 0.50 -9.45
CA ASN A 136 -2.25 1.02 -9.46
C ASN A 136 -2.41 2.25 -10.36
N GLN A 137 -1.30 2.95 -10.64
CA GLN A 137 -1.25 4.14 -11.49
C GLN A 137 -0.31 3.92 -12.66
N VAL A 138 -0.58 4.58 -13.79
CA VAL A 138 0.31 4.54 -14.96
C VAL A 138 1.60 5.30 -14.64
N LEU A 139 2.72 4.59 -14.64
CA LEU A 139 4.06 5.12 -14.43
C LEU A 139 4.57 5.81 -15.69
N ILE A 140 4.98 7.07 -15.56
CA ILE A 140 5.43 7.91 -16.67
C ILE A 140 6.78 8.54 -16.33
N PRO A 141 7.82 8.38 -17.17
CA PRO A 141 9.12 9.02 -16.94
C PRO A 141 9.01 10.55 -16.95
N ILE A 142 9.62 11.20 -15.97
CA ILE A 142 9.58 12.66 -15.80
C ILE A 142 10.67 13.38 -16.59
N ASN A 143 11.74 12.67 -16.96
CA ASN A 143 12.90 13.16 -17.71
C ASN A 143 13.30 12.13 -18.78
N ASP A 144 14.12 12.56 -19.73
CA ASP A 144 14.75 11.66 -20.69
C ASP A 144 15.92 10.92 -20.04
N PHE A 145 15.93 9.60 -20.17
CA PHE A 145 17.05 8.76 -19.75
C PHE A 145 17.48 7.89 -20.93
N LEU A 146 18.32 8.49 -21.79
CA LEU A 146 18.79 7.87 -23.04
C LEU A 146 19.51 6.54 -22.80
N GLU A 147 20.26 6.42 -21.70
CA GLU A 147 20.98 5.21 -21.33
C GLU A 147 20.06 4.00 -21.10
N PHE A 148 18.84 4.26 -20.63
CA PHE A 148 17.82 3.25 -20.36
C PHE A 148 16.82 3.13 -21.51
N LYS A 149 17.02 3.88 -22.60
CA LYS A 149 16.12 3.95 -23.76
C LYS A 149 14.69 4.35 -23.38
N ILE A 150 14.56 5.24 -22.39
CA ILE A 150 13.28 5.82 -21.96
C ILE A 150 13.26 7.33 -22.20
N THR A 151 12.11 7.81 -22.66
CA THR A 151 11.87 9.22 -22.99
C THR A 151 10.83 9.81 -22.06
N LYS A 152 10.95 11.11 -21.79
CA LYS A 152 10.03 11.86 -20.95
C LYS A 152 8.61 11.79 -21.51
N GLY A 153 7.64 11.54 -20.63
CA GLY A 153 6.23 11.50 -20.99
C GLY A 153 5.80 10.22 -21.72
N SER A 154 6.72 9.30 -22.01
CA SER A 154 6.39 8.06 -22.72
C SER A 154 5.78 7.01 -21.80
N ILE A 155 4.67 6.41 -22.24
CA ILE A 155 3.98 5.34 -21.54
C ILE A 155 4.43 4.01 -22.15
N TYR A 156 5.28 3.29 -21.42
CA TYR A 156 5.69 1.93 -21.80
C TYR A 156 4.78 0.91 -21.14
N TYR A 157 4.35 -0.11 -21.88
CA TYR A 157 3.49 -1.19 -21.37
C TYR A 157 3.83 -2.51 -22.07
N ARG A 158 3.46 -3.64 -21.48
CA ARG A 158 3.53 -4.96 -22.13
C ARG A 158 2.31 -5.21 -23.00
N ALA A 159 2.53 -5.48 -24.27
CA ALA A 159 1.53 -6.02 -25.19
C ALA A 159 2.18 -6.87 -26.28
N SER A 160 1.47 -7.91 -26.72
CA SER A 160 1.97 -8.85 -27.72
C SER A 160 3.36 -9.41 -27.39
N SER A 161 3.60 -9.72 -26.11
CA SER A 161 4.87 -10.20 -25.53
C SER A 161 6.06 -9.23 -25.69
N LYS A 162 5.80 -7.95 -25.96
CA LYS A 162 6.84 -6.93 -26.18
C LYS A 162 6.60 -5.67 -25.37
N ASN A 163 7.66 -4.88 -25.22
CA ASN A 163 7.60 -3.55 -24.63
C ASN A 163 7.13 -2.55 -25.68
N GLU A 164 5.85 -2.21 -25.61
CA GLU A 164 5.22 -1.24 -26.49
C GLU A 164 5.24 0.16 -25.86
N HIS A 165 4.98 1.16 -26.70
CA HIS A 165 4.93 2.57 -26.30
C HIS A 165 3.57 3.13 -26.73
N ALA A 166 2.71 3.41 -25.75
CA ALA A 166 1.30 3.70 -25.98
C ALA A 166 1.06 5.05 -26.67
N ASN A 167 1.77 6.10 -26.29
CA ASN A 167 1.54 7.46 -26.79
C ASN A 167 2.46 7.85 -27.96
N LYS A 168 2.80 6.89 -28.83
CA LYS A 168 3.46 7.18 -30.12
C LYS A 168 2.52 7.82 -31.13
N SER A 169 1.28 7.34 -31.16
CA SER A 169 0.23 7.79 -32.08
C SER A 169 -1.12 7.75 -31.38
N THR A 170 -2.11 8.45 -31.93
CA THR A 170 -3.50 8.42 -31.42
C THR A 170 -4.07 7.00 -31.43
N THR A 171 -3.74 6.20 -32.46
CA THR A 171 -4.20 4.82 -32.59
C THR A 171 -3.64 3.93 -31.48
N ASP A 172 -2.33 4.02 -31.22
CA ASP A 172 -1.67 3.26 -30.16
C ASP A 172 -2.22 3.64 -28.78
N PHE A 173 -2.48 4.94 -28.58
CA PHE A 173 -2.99 5.46 -27.32
C PHE A 173 -4.43 4.99 -27.08
N ASN A 174 -5.29 5.04 -28.11
CA ASN A 174 -6.64 4.50 -28.02
C ASN A 174 -6.66 3.00 -27.73
N ARG A 175 -5.75 2.22 -28.35
CA ARG A 175 -5.59 0.79 -28.04
C ARG A 175 -5.20 0.58 -26.57
N PHE A 176 -4.27 1.37 -26.05
CA PHE A 176 -3.88 1.30 -24.65
C PHE A 176 -5.06 1.65 -23.72
N LEU A 177 -5.82 2.71 -24.01
CA LEU A 177 -7.01 3.08 -23.24
C LEU A 177 -8.06 1.97 -23.23
N GLN A 178 -8.29 1.31 -24.36
CA GLN A 178 -9.20 0.15 -24.43
C GLN A 178 -8.73 -1.01 -23.56
N ILE A 179 -7.42 -1.31 -23.57
CA ILE A 179 -6.85 -2.34 -22.68
C ILE A 179 -7.10 -1.96 -21.22
N LYS A 180 -6.83 -0.70 -20.82
CA LYS A 180 -7.06 -0.24 -19.45
C LYS A 180 -8.53 -0.21 -19.05
N ALA A 181 -9.43 0.15 -19.96
CA ALA A 181 -10.87 0.06 -19.72
C ALA A 181 -11.32 -1.40 -19.52
N ASN A 182 -10.80 -2.33 -20.32
CA ASN A 182 -11.09 -3.75 -20.18
C ASN A 182 -10.53 -4.35 -18.88
N GLU A 183 -9.32 -3.96 -18.46
CA GLU A 183 -8.76 -4.35 -17.16
C GLU A 183 -9.68 -3.91 -16.01
N LYS A 184 -10.12 -2.65 -16.01
CA LYS A 184 -11.04 -2.12 -14.99
C LYS A 184 -12.40 -2.82 -15.02
N SER A 185 -12.92 -3.10 -16.21
CA SER A 185 -14.16 -3.88 -16.38
C SER A 185 -14.01 -5.30 -15.84
N LYS A 186 -12.86 -5.95 -16.07
CA LYS A 186 -12.58 -7.30 -15.54
C LYS A 186 -12.46 -7.29 -14.01
N GLU A 187 -11.71 -6.35 -13.43
CA GLU A 187 -11.61 -6.15 -11.98
C GLU A 187 -13.01 -5.97 -11.37
N PHE A 188 -13.85 -5.15 -12.01
CA PHE A 188 -15.25 -4.97 -11.63
C PHE A 188 -16.04 -6.28 -11.71
N MET A 189 -15.98 -7.01 -12.82
CA MET A 189 -16.69 -8.28 -13.00
C MET A 189 -16.22 -9.38 -12.03
N GLU A 190 -14.94 -9.41 -11.65
CA GLU A 190 -14.41 -10.33 -10.64
C GLU A 190 -14.96 -10.04 -9.24
N ILE A 191 -15.15 -8.76 -8.91
CA ILE A 191 -15.83 -8.37 -7.67
C ILE A 191 -17.29 -8.84 -7.72
N TRP A 192 -17.99 -8.56 -8.82
CA TRP A 192 -19.39 -8.97 -8.98
C TRP A 192 -19.59 -10.47 -9.03
N SER A 193 -18.69 -11.25 -9.63
CA SER A 193 -18.82 -12.71 -9.66
C SER A 193 -18.70 -13.35 -8.29
N LYS A 194 -17.94 -12.74 -7.37
CA LYS A 194 -17.87 -13.15 -5.96
C LYS A 194 -19.11 -12.73 -5.17
N LEU A 195 -19.63 -11.53 -5.44
CA LEU A 195 -20.78 -10.97 -4.71
C LEU A 195 -22.14 -11.48 -5.20
N LEU A 196 -22.30 -11.79 -6.48
CA LEU A 196 -23.57 -12.19 -7.08
C LEU A 196 -24.19 -13.44 -6.43
N PRO A 197 -23.45 -14.53 -6.17
CA PRO A 197 -23.99 -15.68 -5.45
C PRO A 197 -24.48 -15.30 -4.05
N GLU A 198 -23.71 -14.48 -3.33
CA GLU A 198 -24.08 -13.98 -1.99
C GLU A 198 -25.35 -13.11 -2.05
N MET A 199 -25.52 -12.30 -3.11
CA MET A 199 -26.73 -11.49 -3.32
C MET A 199 -27.97 -12.32 -3.67
N VAL A 200 -27.80 -13.44 -4.38
CA VAL A 200 -28.91 -14.36 -4.69
C VAL A 200 -29.41 -15.02 -3.41
N ASP A 201 -28.50 -15.41 -2.51
CA ASP A 201 -28.83 -15.99 -1.21
C ASP A 201 -29.59 -15.00 -0.29
N ILE A 202 -29.27 -13.70 -0.38
CA ILE A 202 -29.89 -12.61 0.41
C ILE A 202 -31.20 -12.10 -0.22
N ASN A 203 -31.60 -12.60 -1.40
CA ASN A 203 -32.66 -12.04 -2.26
C ASN A 203 -32.29 -10.63 -2.78
N PRO A 204 -32.12 -10.43 -4.11
CA PRO A 204 -31.73 -9.14 -4.68
C PRO A 204 -32.65 -7.96 -4.33
N ARG A 205 -33.91 -8.22 -3.94
CA ARG A 205 -34.85 -7.18 -3.49
C ARG A 205 -34.52 -6.59 -2.12
N GLU A 206 -33.69 -7.28 -1.35
CA GLU A 206 -33.28 -6.88 0.01
C GLU A 206 -31.87 -6.27 0.01
N VAL A 207 -31.26 -6.11 -1.17
CA VAL A 207 -29.92 -5.54 -1.34
C VAL A 207 -30.01 -4.04 -1.67
N LEU A 208 -29.24 -3.23 -0.94
CA LEU A 208 -28.98 -1.82 -1.23
C LEU A 208 -27.53 -1.67 -1.69
N ILE A 209 -27.32 -1.02 -2.83
CA ILE A 209 -26.00 -0.73 -3.39
C ILE A 209 -25.73 0.76 -3.23
N LEU A 210 -24.62 1.10 -2.59
CA LEU A 210 -24.18 2.47 -2.41
C LEU A 210 -23.07 2.77 -3.42
N ASN A 211 -23.24 3.82 -4.24
CA ASN A 211 -22.17 4.38 -5.06
C ASN A 211 -21.79 5.77 -4.52
N PRO A 212 -20.75 5.85 -3.66
CA PRO A 212 -20.34 7.12 -3.06
C PRO A 212 -19.78 8.12 -4.09
N ALA A 213 -19.17 7.64 -5.17
CA ALA A 213 -18.56 8.51 -6.19
C ALA A 213 -19.59 9.22 -7.06
N GLU A 214 -20.72 8.56 -7.32
CA GLU A 214 -21.85 9.15 -8.07
C GLU A 214 -22.92 9.74 -7.15
N HIS A 215 -22.72 9.70 -5.83
CA HIS A 215 -23.71 10.17 -4.87
C HIS A 215 -25.06 9.47 -5.00
N LYS A 216 -25.09 8.15 -5.23
CA LYS A 216 -26.33 7.40 -5.52
C LYS A 216 -26.50 6.15 -4.68
N ILE A 217 -27.73 5.92 -4.20
CA ILE A 217 -28.20 4.64 -3.66
C ILE A 217 -29.00 3.96 -4.76
N TYR A 218 -28.77 2.67 -4.98
CA TYR A 218 -29.60 1.82 -5.81
C TYR A 218 -30.24 0.74 -4.94
N GLY A 219 -31.55 0.53 -5.09
CA GLY A 219 -32.28 -0.49 -4.34
C GLY A 219 -33.63 -0.81 -4.96
N PHE A 220 -34.23 -1.91 -4.50
CA PHE A 220 -35.58 -2.28 -4.92
C PHE A 220 -36.62 -1.48 -4.14
N ASN A 221 -37.43 -0.70 -4.84
CA ASN A 221 -38.55 0.01 -4.23
C ASN A 221 -39.75 -0.94 -4.14
N SER A 222 -40.14 -1.30 -2.91
CA SER A 222 -41.24 -2.23 -2.66
C SER A 222 -42.62 -1.69 -3.04
N LYS A 223 -42.80 -0.36 -3.10
CA LYS A 223 -44.06 0.28 -3.52
C LYS A 223 -44.24 0.19 -5.03
N ASP A 224 -43.18 0.50 -5.78
CA ASP A 224 -43.24 0.61 -7.24
C ASP A 224 -42.80 -0.68 -7.96
N LYS A 225 -42.29 -1.66 -7.20
CA LYS A 225 -41.74 -2.95 -7.68
C LYS A 225 -40.65 -2.81 -8.76
N ILE A 226 -39.96 -1.69 -8.77
CA ILE A 226 -38.85 -1.40 -9.68
C ILE A 226 -37.55 -1.19 -8.91
N LEU A 227 -36.43 -1.46 -9.56
CA LEU A 227 -35.12 -1.09 -9.08
C LEU A 227 -34.93 0.39 -9.39
N SER A 228 -34.80 1.22 -8.37
CA SER A 228 -34.70 2.67 -8.50
C SER A 228 -33.42 3.17 -7.87
N GLY A 229 -32.78 4.13 -8.55
CA GLY A 229 -31.72 4.93 -7.97
C GLY A 229 -32.30 6.17 -7.29
N SER A 230 -31.69 6.61 -6.19
CA SER A 230 -31.96 7.93 -5.61
C SER A 230 -30.64 8.63 -5.36
N ASP A 231 -30.59 9.90 -5.73
CA ASP A 231 -29.46 10.76 -5.40
C ASP A 231 -29.42 10.94 -3.87
N ILE A 232 -28.21 10.92 -3.34
CA ILE A 232 -27.90 11.14 -1.94
C ILE A 232 -27.02 12.35 -1.91
N GLU A 233 -27.38 13.36 -1.12
CA GLU A 233 -26.40 14.37 -0.76
C GLU A 233 -25.37 13.74 0.19
N ILE A 234 -24.25 13.27 -0.37
CA ILE A 234 -23.10 12.84 0.43
C ILE A 234 -22.27 14.09 0.71
N ASP A 235 -22.58 14.72 1.83
CA ASP A 235 -21.71 15.75 2.38
C ASP A 235 -20.36 15.08 2.73
N GLU A 236 -19.30 15.47 2.01
CA GLU A 236 -17.93 14.93 2.13
C GLU A 236 -17.30 15.19 3.51
N THR A 237 -17.97 15.97 4.36
CA THR A 237 -17.56 16.13 5.74
C THR A 237 -17.83 14.84 6.53
N GLN A 238 -16.87 14.42 7.38
CA GLN A 238 -16.95 13.23 8.25
C GLN A 238 -18.23 13.07 9.11
N ASN A 239 -19.10 14.09 9.14
CA ASN A 239 -20.29 14.16 9.98
C ASN A 239 -21.61 14.03 9.22
N SER A 240 -21.59 13.72 7.92
CA SER A 240 -22.82 13.47 7.19
C SER A 240 -23.51 12.19 7.67
N VAL A 241 -24.84 12.16 7.56
CA VAL A 241 -25.69 11.00 7.93
C VAL A 241 -25.19 9.72 7.26
N PHE A 242 -24.63 9.85 6.05
CA PHE A 242 -24.04 8.76 5.29
C PHE A 242 -22.77 8.19 5.96
N ASN A 243 -21.85 9.05 6.43
CA ASN A 243 -20.65 8.64 7.15
C ASN A 243 -20.99 8.02 8.52
N ILE A 244 -22.06 8.47 9.18
CA ILE A 244 -22.56 7.88 10.42
C ILE A 244 -23.10 6.46 10.17
N ILE A 245 -23.85 6.24 9.09
CA ILE A 245 -24.34 4.91 8.68
C ILE A 245 -23.16 3.99 8.33
N LEU A 246 -22.20 4.45 7.54
CA LEU A 246 -21.00 3.66 7.20
C LEU A 246 -20.17 3.31 8.45
N ASN A 247 -19.98 4.24 9.38
CA ASN A 247 -19.23 4.02 10.62
C ASN A 247 -19.96 3.07 11.59
N ALA A 248 -21.29 3.19 11.70
CA ALA A 248 -22.10 2.27 12.51
C ALA A 248 -22.04 0.84 11.97
N ILE A 249 -22.03 0.66 10.65
CA ILE A 249 -21.90 -0.67 10.03
C ILE A 249 -20.45 -1.21 10.17
N SER A 250 -19.45 -0.34 10.10
CA SER A 250 -18.02 -0.70 10.29
C SER A 250 -17.69 -1.09 11.73
N ALA A 251 -18.43 -0.57 12.72
CA ALA A 251 -18.27 -0.87 14.14
C ALA A 251 -18.98 -2.16 14.59
N GLY A 252 -19.71 -2.85 13.71
CA GLY A 252 -20.38 -4.12 14.00
C GLY A 252 -21.68 -4.02 14.82
N ASP A 253 -22.10 -2.82 15.25
CA ASP A 253 -23.38 -2.62 15.93
C ASP A 253 -24.52 -2.46 14.91
N ILE A 254 -24.96 -3.59 14.35
CA ILE A 254 -26.11 -3.66 13.45
C ILE A 254 -27.40 -3.75 14.29
N GLY A 255 -28.00 -2.61 14.58
CA GLY A 255 -29.36 -2.56 15.12
C GLY A 255 -30.36 -3.11 14.08
N LYS A 256 -31.14 -4.14 14.47
CA LYS A 256 -32.30 -4.65 13.72
C LYS A 256 -33.18 -3.48 13.24
N ILE A 257 -33.27 -3.27 11.93
CA ILE A 257 -34.43 -2.61 11.34
C ILE A 257 -35.16 -3.67 10.52
N THR A 258 -35.95 -4.49 11.22
CA THR A 258 -36.85 -5.45 10.60
C THR A 258 -38.25 -5.17 11.12
N THR A 259 -39.24 -5.03 10.24
CA THR A 259 -40.65 -5.00 10.68
C THR A 259 -41.19 -6.38 11.02
N ASN A 260 -40.52 -7.47 10.63
CA ASN A 260 -40.84 -8.85 11.04
C ASN A 260 -39.57 -9.72 11.09
N GLU A 261 -39.53 -10.63 12.06
CA GLU A 261 -38.35 -11.41 12.46
C GLU A 261 -37.77 -12.30 11.35
N GLY A 262 -36.56 -11.96 10.89
CA GLY A 262 -35.73 -12.77 9.99
C GLY A 262 -34.24 -12.50 10.24
N LYS A 263 -33.38 -13.52 10.05
CA LYS A 263 -31.93 -13.46 10.35
C LYS A 263 -31.22 -12.42 9.46
N PRO A 264 -30.47 -11.45 10.02
CA PRO A 264 -29.66 -10.55 9.22
C PRO A 264 -28.34 -11.23 8.81
N ILE A 265 -28.01 -11.18 7.52
CA ILE A 265 -26.65 -11.42 7.03
C ILE A 265 -26.25 -10.19 6.22
N TYR A 266 -25.32 -9.39 6.74
CA TYR A 266 -24.76 -8.23 6.05
C TYR A 266 -23.26 -8.42 5.90
N LYS A 267 -22.73 -8.21 4.69
CA LYS A 267 -21.30 -8.16 4.39
C LYS A 267 -21.05 -6.96 3.47
N ILE A 268 -20.24 -6.01 3.94
CA ILE A 268 -19.77 -4.87 3.14
C ILE A 268 -18.42 -5.27 2.52
N VAL A 269 -18.24 -4.97 1.23
CA VAL A 269 -16.95 -5.06 0.55
C VAL A 269 -16.55 -3.66 0.11
N GLY A 270 -15.52 -3.10 0.76
CA GLY A 270 -14.90 -1.82 0.40
C GLY A 270 -13.77 -1.45 1.37
N GLU A 271 -12.64 -0.97 0.86
CA GLU A 271 -11.55 -0.39 1.66
C GLU A 271 -11.71 1.12 1.76
N ILE A 272 -11.61 1.67 2.97
CA ILE A 272 -11.37 3.11 3.20
C ILE A 272 -10.03 3.22 3.92
N GLN A 273 -8.99 3.65 3.21
CA GLN A 273 -7.71 4.02 3.82
C GLN A 273 -7.68 5.53 4.09
N ASN A 274 -7.63 5.89 5.37
CA ASN A 274 -6.94 7.07 5.86
C ASN A 274 -6.50 6.80 7.29
N THR A 275 -5.40 6.06 7.46
CA THR A 275 -4.84 5.72 8.77
C THR A 275 -3.52 6.44 8.96
N ARG A 276 -3.56 7.66 9.52
CA ARG A 276 -2.43 8.10 10.34
C ARG A 276 -2.56 7.30 11.63
N GLU A 277 -1.65 6.36 11.86
CA GLU A 277 -1.62 5.59 13.11
C GLU A 277 -1.50 6.56 14.28
N HIS A 278 -2.32 6.37 15.32
CA HIS A 278 -2.44 7.31 16.42
C HIS A 278 -2.59 6.62 17.77
N ILE A 279 -2.02 7.25 18.80
CA ILE A 279 -2.06 6.77 20.18
C ILE A 279 -2.84 7.78 21.04
N MET A 280 -3.70 7.28 21.93
CA MET A 280 -4.36 8.10 22.95
C MET A 280 -3.47 8.33 24.17
N LEU A 281 -3.61 9.46 24.87
CA LEU A 281 -2.81 9.79 26.07
C LEU A 281 -2.77 8.65 27.11
N SER A 282 -3.87 7.92 27.31
CA SER A 282 -3.93 6.80 28.26
C SER A 282 -3.02 5.64 27.86
N ASN A 283 -2.93 5.35 26.56
CA ASN A 283 -2.09 4.28 26.03
C ASN A 283 -0.64 4.74 25.92
N LEU A 284 -0.40 5.99 25.50
CA LEU A 284 0.92 6.62 25.53
C LEU A 284 1.51 6.59 26.94
N THR A 285 0.72 6.95 27.96
CA THR A 285 1.18 6.93 29.36
C THR A 285 1.55 5.52 29.80
N LYS A 286 0.73 4.51 29.46
CA LYS A 286 1.03 3.10 29.78
C LYS A 286 2.32 2.63 29.12
N GLU A 287 2.54 3.01 27.86
CA GLU A 287 3.69 2.57 27.09
C GLU A 287 5.00 3.24 27.53
N VAL A 288 4.98 4.55 27.78
CA VAL A 288 6.11 5.28 28.38
C VAL A 288 6.37 4.78 29.80
N GLN A 289 5.33 4.46 30.58
CA GLN A 289 5.50 3.82 31.88
C GLN A 289 6.20 2.47 31.69
N ARG A 290 5.75 1.60 30.78
CA ARG A 290 6.34 0.28 30.55
C ARG A 290 7.85 0.36 30.28
N LEU A 291 8.29 1.34 29.49
CA LEU A 291 9.66 1.49 29.04
C LEU A 291 10.57 2.31 29.98
N SER A 292 10.01 3.17 30.83
CA SER A 292 10.80 4.02 31.74
C SER A 292 11.33 3.28 32.98
N LYS A 293 12.51 3.71 33.44
CA LYS A 293 13.16 3.26 34.68
C LYS A 293 12.50 3.82 35.95
N TYR A 294 11.73 4.90 35.85
CA TYR A 294 11.17 5.63 36.99
C TYR A 294 9.65 5.46 37.10
N LYS A 295 9.12 5.60 38.32
CA LYS A 295 7.67 5.65 38.57
C LYS A 295 7.18 7.09 38.42
N PHE A 296 6.23 7.30 37.52
CA PHE A 296 5.59 8.60 37.30
C PHE A 296 4.09 8.45 37.02
N SER A 297 3.31 9.49 37.31
CA SER A 297 1.87 9.56 37.05
C SER A 297 1.56 10.20 35.70
N SER A 298 0.32 10.06 35.23
CA SER A 298 -0.16 10.73 34.02
C SER A 298 -0.06 12.26 34.10
N GLU A 299 -0.21 12.84 35.29
CA GLU A 299 -0.05 14.29 35.51
C GLU A 299 1.41 14.72 35.40
N GLN A 300 2.35 13.88 35.85
CA GLN A 300 3.78 14.14 35.68
C GLN A 300 4.18 14.06 34.20
N LEU A 301 3.63 13.12 33.43
CA LEU A 301 3.90 13.05 31.99
C LEU A 301 3.45 14.32 31.24
N LYS A 302 2.33 14.94 31.65
CA LYS A 302 1.90 16.22 31.08
C LYS A 302 2.82 17.39 31.45
N GLN A 303 3.51 17.33 32.59
CA GLN A 303 4.54 18.31 32.95
C GLN A 303 5.76 18.22 32.02
N VAL A 304 6.13 17.01 31.59
CA VAL A 304 7.18 16.81 30.58
C VAL A 304 6.77 17.40 29.23
N MET A 305 5.52 17.20 28.81
CA MET A 305 5.00 17.81 27.57
C MET A 305 5.00 19.34 27.63
N PHE A 306 4.81 19.92 28.82
CA PHE A 306 4.93 21.35 29.03
C PHE A 306 6.38 21.83 28.96
N TYR A 307 7.32 21.07 29.56
CA TYR A 307 8.75 21.36 29.47
C TYR A 307 9.26 21.38 28.02
N PHE A 308 8.79 20.44 27.18
CA PHE A 308 9.10 20.43 25.75
C PHE A 308 8.35 21.48 24.91
N ASN A 309 7.57 22.37 25.53
CA ASN A 309 6.76 23.38 24.87
C ASN A 309 5.70 22.84 23.89
N TRP A 310 5.40 21.54 23.95
CA TRP A 310 4.35 20.90 23.12
C TRP A 310 2.95 21.38 23.53
N VAL A 311 2.79 21.65 24.82
CA VAL A 311 1.56 22.20 25.40
C VAL A 311 1.83 23.49 26.16
N SER A 312 0.88 24.42 26.12
CA SER A 312 0.96 25.71 26.82
C SER A 312 0.53 25.61 28.29
N ASN A 313 -0.06 24.49 28.71
CA ASN A 313 -0.53 24.28 30.08
C ASN A 313 -0.32 22.80 30.52
N PRO A 314 0.37 22.53 31.64
CA PRO A 314 0.63 21.17 32.12
C PRO A 314 -0.63 20.42 32.60
N LYS A 315 -1.75 21.11 32.83
CA LYS A 315 -3.04 20.51 33.25
C LYS A 315 -4.05 20.43 32.11
N PHE A 316 -3.59 20.34 30.86
CA PHE A 316 -4.50 20.25 29.72
C PHE A 316 -5.38 18.99 29.79
N LYS A 317 -6.61 19.12 29.28
CA LYS A 317 -7.55 18.00 29.14
C LYS A 317 -7.28 17.30 27.82
N ALA A 318 -7.13 15.97 27.87
CA ALA A 318 -6.96 15.14 26.67
C ALA A 318 -8.23 15.05 25.81
N VAL A 319 -9.39 15.30 26.44
CA VAL A 319 -10.68 15.47 25.78
C VAL A 319 -11.13 16.91 26.01
N ASN A 320 -11.41 17.60 24.93
CA ASN A 320 -11.71 19.02 24.81
C ASN A 320 -10.61 19.91 25.38
N PRO A 321 -9.37 19.85 24.83
CA PRO A 321 -8.34 20.81 25.19
C PRO A 321 -8.83 22.24 24.92
N THR A 322 -8.54 23.15 25.85
CA THR A 322 -8.82 24.58 25.67
C THR A 322 -8.09 25.09 24.42
N LYS A 323 -8.74 25.93 23.61
CA LYS A 323 -8.16 26.48 22.38
C LYS A 323 -6.81 27.15 22.68
N GLY A 324 -5.78 26.81 21.92
CA GLY A 324 -4.41 27.35 22.08
C GLY A 324 -3.51 26.57 23.05
N ASN A 325 -3.99 25.47 23.65
CA ASN A 325 -3.19 24.67 24.57
C ASN A 325 -2.18 23.74 23.89
N ILE A 326 -2.35 23.38 22.62
CA ILE A 326 -1.40 22.54 21.86
C ILE A 326 -0.84 23.39 20.72
N LYS A 327 0.49 23.42 20.60
CA LYS A 327 1.17 24.20 19.56
C LYS A 327 1.24 23.37 18.28
N THR A 328 0.78 23.96 17.18
CA THR A 328 0.73 23.32 15.84
C THR A 328 2.11 23.06 15.23
N GLU A 329 3.16 23.67 15.79
CA GLU A 329 4.56 23.49 15.37
C GLU A 329 5.09 22.08 15.65
N PHE A 330 4.41 21.29 16.49
CA PHE A 330 4.81 19.93 16.89
C PHE A 330 3.85 18.84 16.38
N ASP A 331 3.16 19.06 15.25
CA ASP A 331 2.21 18.12 14.63
C ASP A 331 2.80 16.73 14.33
N LYS A 332 4.13 16.62 14.27
CA LYS A 332 4.84 15.33 14.18
C LYS A 332 4.63 14.44 15.42
N TYR A 333 4.48 15.03 16.60
CA TYR A 333 4.42 14.33 17.89
C TYR A 333 3.05 14.40 18.56
N ILE A 334 2.36 15.54 18.43
CA ILE A 334 1.08 15.80 19.09
C ILE A 334 0.19 16.64 18.17
N TRP A 335 -1.07 16.23 18.04
CA TRP A 335 -2.06 17.02 17.31
C TRP A 335 -3.45 16.88 17.93
N ILE A 336 -4.36 17.75 17.50
CA ILE A 336 -5.76 17.72 17.92
C ILE A 336 -6.60 17.23 16.76
N GLU A 337 -7.37 16.18 16.96
CA GLU A 337 -8.43 15.80 16.03
C GLU A 337 -9.80 16.01 16.67
N THR A 338 -10.78 16.31 15.83
CA THR A 338 -12.16 16.45 16.28
C THR A 338 -12.82 15.08 16.26
N THR A 339 -13.01 14.48 17.43
CA THR A 339 -13.69 13.17 17.55
C THR A 339 -15.20 13.23 17.37
N ASP A 340 -15.83 14.39 17.56
CA ASP A 340 -17.27 14.59 17.34
C ASP A 340 -17.54 16.09 17.03
N LYS A 341 -18.03 16.40 15.82
CA LYS A 341 -18.29 17.79 15.40
C LYS A 341 -19.61 18.38 15.94
N ILE A 342 -20.54 17.57 16.48
CA ILE A 342 -21.81 18.07 17.05
C ILE A 342 -21.58 18.57 18.48
N SER A 343 -20.85 17.80 19.30
CA SER A 343 -20.46 18.23 20.65
C SER A 343 -19.20 19.10 20.69
N LYS A 344 -18.62 19.40 19.51
CA LYS A 344 -17.29 20.04 19.33
C LYS A 344 -16.22 19.37 20.19
N ARG A 345 -16.31 18.05 20.36
CA ARG A 345 -15.37 17.30 21.19
C ARG A 345 -14.09 17.02 20.44
N THR A 346 -13.04 17.72 20.83
CA THR A 346 -11.69 17.54 20.31
C THR A 346 -10.90 16.59 21.23
N LYS A 347 -10.07 15.71 20.68
CA LYS A 347 -9.14 14.90 21.47
C LYS A 347 -7.72 15.12 21.00
N VAL A 348 -6.81 14.87 21.92
CA VAL A 348 -5.38 14.97 21.68
C VAL A 348 -4.86 13.58 21.32
N TYR A 349 -4.20 13.50 20.17
CA TYR A 349 -3.57 12.29 19.66
C TYR A 349 -2.07 12.48 19.55
N PHE A 350 -1.36 11.35 19.58
CA PHE A 350 0.10 11.28 19.60
C PHE A 350 0.59 10.25 18.59
N SER A 351 1.79 10.48 18.07
CA SER A 351 2.50 9.51 17.23
C SER A 351 3.40 8.61 18.08
N ASP A 352 3.87 7.49 17.50
CA ASP A 352 4.85 6.62 18.16
C ASP A 352 6.16 7.33 18.46
N ASP A 353 6.58 8.27 17.59
CA ASP A 353 7.78 9.09 17.78
C ASP A 353 7.74 9.90 19.08
N ALA A 354 6.55 10.23 19.60
CA ALA A 354 6.40 10.95 20.86
C ALA A 354 6.87 10.12 22.07
N ILE A 355 6.81 8.79 22.00
CA ILE A 355 7.24 7.89 23.09
C ILE A 355 8.74 8.05 23.33
N VAL A 356 9.53 8.09 22.25
CA VAL A 356 11.00 8.15 22.33
C VAL A 356 11.47 9.46 22.97
N GLU A 357 10.87 10.58 22.58
CA GLU A 357 11.23 11.90 23.13
C GLU A 357 10.80 12.07 24.59
N LEU A 358 9.62 11.55 24.96
CA LEU A 358 9.14 11.59 26.35
C LEU A 358 10.00 10.73 27.28
N LEU A 359 10.48 9.57 26.81
CA LEU A 359 11.38 8.72 27.60
C LEU A 359 12.72 9.39 27.92
N LYS A 360 13.30 10.15 26.97
CA LYS A 360 14.57 10.86 27.18
C LYS A 360 14.51 11.83 28.37
N ALA A 361 13.39 12.53 28.54
CA ALA A 361 13.23 13.46 29.66
C ALA A 361 12.86 12.75 30.97
N VAL A 362 12.02 11.70 30.92
CA VAL A 362 11.59 10.99 32.13
C VAL A 362 12.74 10.16 32.74
N ASP A 363 13.63 9.59 31.93
CA ASP A 363 14.74 8.77 32.43
C ASP A 363 15.99 9.59 32.81
N ASN A 364 16.01 10.91 32.58
CA ASN A 364 17.10 11.78 32.99
C ASN A 364 16.85 12.34 34.40
N SER A 365 17.57 11.81 35.40
CA SER A 365 17.45 12.20 36.81
C SER A 365 17.81 13.66 37.11
N GLU A 366 18.63 14.31 36.28
CA GLU A 366 19.03 15.71 36.47
C GLU A 366 17.86 16.66 36.20
N LEU A 367 16.99 16.30 35.26
CA LEU A 367 15.82 17.09 34.88
C LEU A 367 14.63 16.92 35.84
N HIS A 368 14.69 15.98 36.79
CA HIS A 368 13.55 15.69 37.66
C HIS A 368 13.22 16.82 38.64
N ILE A 369 14.26 17.47 39.18
CA ILE A 369 14.08 18.59 40.10
C ILE A 369 13.52 19.80 39.33
N GLU A 370 13.99 20.01 38.10
CA GLU A 370 13.53 21.10 37.23
C GLU A 370 12.09 20.91 36.74
N ILE A 371 11.73 19.70 36.31
CA ILE A 371 10.41 19.40 35.70
C ILE A 371 9.35 19.09 36.76
N PHE A 372 9.70 18.35 37.82
CA PHE A 372 8.73 17.82 38.79
C PHE A 372 8.84 18.45 40.19
N GLY A 373 9.88 19.24 40.46
CA GLY A 373 10.18 19.79 41.79
C GLY A 373 10.65 18.76 42.81
N LYS A 374 10.83 17.50 42.39
CA LYS A 374 11.28 16.37 43.23
C LYS A 374 11.84 15.24 42.35
N SER A 375 12.80 14.49 42.88
CA SER A 375 13.32 13.30 42.19
C SER A 375 12.25 12.20 42.12
N LEU A 376 12.10 11.58 40.95
CA LEU A 376 11.19 10.43 40.79
C LEU A 376 11.80 9.19 41.43
N SER A 377 10.96 8.35 42.03
CA SER A 377 11.41 7.06 42.59
C SER A 377 11.68 6.06 41.47
N LEU A 378 12.78 5.32 41.57
CA LEU A 378 13.06 4.19 40.69
C LEU A 378 11.95 3.14 40.79
N LYS A 379 11.65 2.47 39.67
CA LYS A 379 10.85 1.25 39.73
C LYS A 379 11.63 0.18 40.49
N ALA A 380 10.94 -0.55 41.36
CA ALA A 380 11.52 -1.76 41.93
C ALA A 380 11.77 -2.71 40.76
N SER A 381 13.03 -3.05 40.54
CA SER A 381 13.42 -4.06 39.56
C SER A 381 12.74 -5.39 39.92
N ALA A 382 12.05 -5.99 38.96
CA ALA A 382 11.78 -7.42 38.99
C ALA A 382 13.07 -8.18 38.69
#